data_AF-A0A257KUJ0-F1
#
_entry.id   AF-A0A257KUJ0-F1
#
_cell.length_a   1.000
_cell.length_b   1.000
_cell.length_c   1.000
_cell.angle_alpha   90.00
_cell.angle_beta   90.00
_cell.angle_gamma   90.00
#
_symmetry.space_group_name_H-M   'P 1'
#
loop_
_entity.id
_entity.type
_entity.pdbx_description
1 polymer ?
#
loop_
_entity_poly.entity_id
_entity_poly.type
_entity_poly.pdbx_seq_one_letter_code
_entity_poly.pdbx_strand_id
1 'polypeptide(L)'
;MRTFERCVDVEIGGARSYGCLNESLRRDVDKVAPNLNLPPIDARSSDTKLGIVNIPAVQQQYGSNFGRSVVPFRVPQPVFGTTPRQ
;
A
#
# COMPACT_ATOMS: atom_id res chain seq x y z
N MET A 1 -20.01 -12.14 35.48
CA MET A 1 -20.22 -13.55 35.09
C MET A 1 -20.29 -13.61 33.58
N ARG A 2 -19.28 -14.17 32.90
CA ARG A 2 -19.39 -14.50 31.47
C ARG A 2 -20.04 -15.88 31.39
N THR A 3 -21.31 -15.94 31.02
CA THR A 3 -21.95 -17.18 30.59
C THR A 3 -21.24 -17.63 29.31
N PHE A 4 -20.39 -18.66 29.42
CA PHE A 4 -19.96 -19.40 28.24
C PHE A 4 -21.18 -20.17 27.73
N GLU A 5 -21.95 -19.55 26.83
CA GLU A 5 -22.86 -20.31 25.98
C GLU A 5 -22.02 -21.23 25.10
N ARG A 6 -21.89 -22.49 25.51
CA ARG A 6 -21.38 -23.53 24.62
C ARG A 6 -22.46 -23.78 23.58
N CYS A 7 -22.32 -23.17 22.41
CA CYS A 7 -23.15 -23.52 21.27
C CYS A 7 -22.77 -24.94 20.84
N VAL A 8 -23.75 -25.87 20.87
CA VAL A 8 -23.55 -27.28 20.52
C VAL A 8 -24.48 -27.62 19.37
N ASP A 9 -23.92 -28.10 18.27
CA ASP A 9 -24.68 -28.69 17.18
C ASP A 9 -25.02 -30.15 17.51
N VAL A 10 -26.26 -30.56 17.22
CA VAL A 10 -26.79 -31.89 17.51
C VAL A 10 -27.23 -32.60 16.24
N GLU A 11 -27.09 -33.92 16.23
CA GLU A 11 -27.56 -34.79 15.15
C GLU A 11 -28.72 -35.66 15.66
N ILE A 12 -29.86 -35.62 14.97
CA ILE A 12 -31.04 -36.42 15.30
C ILE A 12 -31.51 -37.11 14.02
N GLY A 13 -31.52 -38.45 14.02
CA GLY A 13 -32.02 -39.23 12.88
C GLY A 13 -31.28 -39.03 11.57
N GLY A 14 -29.99 -38.68 11.62
CA GLY A 14 -29.17 -38.37 10.44
C GLY A 14 -29.25 -36.92 9.95
N ALA A 15 -30.09 -36.09 10.56
CA ALA A 15 -30.13 -34.65 10.30
C ALA A 15 -29.29 -33.89 11.34
N ARG A 16 -28.29 -33.13 10.86
CA ARG A 16 -27.41 -32.30 11.70
C ARG A 16 -27.91 -30.85 11.76
N SER A 17 -27.92 -30.26 12.94
CA SER A 17 -27.99 -28.80 13.06
C SER A 17 -26.62 -28.20 12.72
N TYR A 18 -26.61 -27.05 12.06
CA TYR A 18 -25.39 -26.32 11.70
C TYR A 18 -25.41 -24.87 12.21
N GLY A 19 -26.19 -24.61 13.26
CA GLY A 19 -26.38 -23.25 13.79
C GLY A 19 -25.08 -22.70 14.35
N CYS A 20 -24.40 -23.49 15.17
CA CYS A 20 -23.17 -23.10 15.84
C CYS A 20 -22.00 -23.01 14.87
N LEU A 21 -21.91 -23.98 13.94
CA LEU A 21 -20.93 -23.96 12.86
C LEU A 21 -21.08 -22.71 11.97
N ASN A 22 -22.31 -22.34 11.61
CA ASN A 22 -22.53 -21.18 10.75
C ASN A 22 -22.17 -19.87 11.47
N GLU A 23 -22.45 -19.78 12.77
CA GLU A 23 -22.06 -18.63 13.56
C GLU A 23 -20.54 -18.50 13.73
N SER A 24 -19.82 -19.60 13.93
CA SER A 24 -18.35 -19.56 14.00
C SER A 24 -17.74 -19.14 12.68
N LEU A 25 -18.23 -19.68 11.55
CA LEU A 25 -17.79 -19.30 10.22
C LEU A 25 -18.06 -17.82 9.92
N ARG A 26 -19.22 -17.29 10.31
CA ARG A 26 -19.52 -15.86 10.17
C ARG A 26 -18.53 -14.99 10.94
N ARG A 27 -18.25 -15.32 12.20
CA ARG A 27 -17.26 -14.59 13.01
C ARG A 27 -15.86 -14.64 12.40
N ASP A 28 -15.47 -15.75 11.79
CA ASP A 28 -14.17 -15.88 11.13
C ASP A 28 -14.10 -15.11 9.81
N VAL A 29 -15.19 -15.07 9.04
CA VAL A 29 -15.33 -14.20 7.87
C VAL A 29 -15.25 -12.73 8.27
N ASP A 30 -15.92 -12.33 9.35
CA ASP A 30 -15.88 -10.94 9.85
C ASP A 30 -14.48 -10.53 10.34
N LYS A 31 -13.71 -11.46 10.92
CA LYS A 31 -12.31 -11.23 11.30
C LYS A 31 -11.38 -11.07 10.09
N VAL A 32 -11.64 -11.82 9.02
CA VAL A 32 -10.76 -11.90 7.84
C VAL A 32 -11.22 -10.97 6.72
N ALA A 33 -12.42 -10.39 6.81
CA ALA A 33 -13.02 -9.51 5.81
C ALA A 33 -11.96 -8.54 5.25
N PRO A 34 -11.43 -8.82 4.05
CA PRO A 34 -10.28 -8.10 3.56
C PRO A 34 -10.71 -6.67 3.28
N ASN A 35 -9.87 -5.75 3.78
CA ASN A 35 -9.86 -4.34 3.46
C ASN A 35 -10.36 -4.12 2.03
N LEU A 36 -11.48 -3.38 1.93
CA LEU A 36 -12.02 -2.67 0.77
C LEU A 36 -11.62 -3.29 -0.58
N ASN A 37 -12.59 -3.78 -1.36
CA ASN A 37 -12.40 -4.20 -2.75
C ASN A 37 -11.97 -2.99 -3.60
N LEU A 38 -10.72 -2.59 -3.43
CA LEU A 38 -10.06 -1.51 -4.13
C LEU A 38 -9.66 -2.10 -5.47
N PRO A 39 -9.98 -1.41 -6.58
CA PRO A 39 -9.51 -1.86 -7.88
C PRO A 39 -7.98 -2.07 -7.83
N PRO A 40 -7.45 -3.10 -8.50
CA PRO A 40 -6.01 -3.32 -8.59
C PRO A 40 -5.33 -2.02 -9.02
N ILE A 41 -4.19 -1.70 -8.39
CA ILE A 41 -3.43 -0.51 -8.74
C ILE A 41 -2.99 -0.64 -10.20
N ASP A 42 -3.67 0.08 -11.10
CA ASP A 42 -3.44 0.09 -12.54
C ASP A 42 -2.32 1.08 -12.91
N ALA A 43 -1.75 0.99 -14.12
CA ALA A 43 -0.70 1.88 -14.63
C ALA A 43 -1.13 3.37 -14.73
N ARG A 44 -2.44 3.63 -14.58
CA ARG A 44 -3.04 4.97 -14.51
C ARG A 44 -3.16 5.51 -13.10
N SER A 45 -2.84 4.71 -12.09
CA SER A 45 -2.86 5.11 -10.69
C SER A 45 -1.77 6.14 -10.44
N SER A 46 -2.04 7.12 -9.56
CA SER A 46 -1.01 8.10 -9.22
C SER A 46 0.22 7.40 -8.65
N ASP A 47 1.39 7.87 -9.04
CA ASP A 47 2.68 7.28 -8.68
C ASP A 47 2.90 7.21 -7.15
N THR A 48 2.25 8.12 -6.41
CA THR A 48 2.19 8.10 -4.93
C THR A 48 1.48 6.87 -4.36
N LYS A 49 0.46 6.33 -5.06
CA LYS A 49 -0.24 5.10 -4.64
C LYS A 49 0.56 3.83 -4.96
N LEU A 50 1.43 3.89 -5.98
CA LEU A 50 2.29 2.78 -6.38
C LEU A 50 3.51 2.61 -5.45
N GLY A 51 3.83 3.61 -4.63
CA GLY A 51 5.02 3.59 -3.76
C GLY A 51 6.34 3.67 -4.53
N ILE A 52 6.30 4.00 -5.82
CA ILE A 52 7.46 4.03 -6.72
C ILE A 52 8.14 5.41 -6.70
N VAL A 53 7.40 6.51 -6.50
CA VAL A 53 7.99 7.84 -6.24
C VAL A 53 8.34 8.02 -4.79
N ASN A 54 9.62 7.90 -4.51
CA ASN A 54 10.21 8.50 -3.33
C ASN A 54 10.33 10.02 -3.56
N ILE A 55 9.30 10.79 -3.18
CA ILE A 55 9.28 12.27 -3.25
C ILE A 55 10.61 12.90 -2.79
N PRO A 56 11.24 12.51 -1.66
CA PRO A 56 12.52 13.07 -1.27
C PRO A 56 13.67 12.68 -2.21
N ALA A 57 13.64 11.52 -2.87
CA ALA A 57 14.64 11.17 -3.89
C ALA A 57 14.49 12.04 -5.14
N VAL A 58 13.25 12.32 -5.57
CA VAL A 58 12.99 13.24 -6.69
C VAL A 58 13.40 14.67 -6.32
N GLN A 59 13.14 15.11 -5.09
CA GLN A 59 13.62 16.40 -4.60
C GLN A 59 15.15 16.48 -4.57
N GLN A 60 15.85 15.40 -4.20
CA GLN A 60 17.31 15.35 -4.24
C GLN A 60 17.85 15.40 -5.68
N GLN A 61 17.24 14.66 -6.61
CA GLN A 61 17.64 14.65 -8.01
C GLN A 61 17.42 16.00 -8.71
N TYR A 62 16.28 16.64 -8.43
CA TYR A 62 15.91 17.90 -9.05
C TYR A 62 16.41 19.14 -8.31
N GLY A 63 16.72 19.06 -7.01
CA GLY A 63 17.22 20.18 -6.23
C GLY A 63 16.37 21.45 -6.40
N SER A 64 17.01 22.56 -6.76
CA SER A 64 16.33 23.85 -7.02
C SER A 64 15.40 23.85 -8.24
N ASN A 65 15.47 22.82 -9.08
CA ASN A 65 14.58 22.61 -10.23
C ASN A 65 13.31 21.84 -9.87
N PHE A 66 13.16 21.31 -8.64
CA PHE A 66 11.96 20.57 -8.25
C PHE A 66 10.71 21.46 -8.33
N GLY A 67 9.75 21.07 -9.17
CA GLY A 67 8.53 21.85 -9.44
C GLY A 67 8.73 23.08 -10.34
N ARG A 68 9.93 23.28 -10.91
CA ARG A 68 10.27 24.43 -11.78
C ARG A 68 10.75 24.04 -13.17
N SER A 69 11.41 22.89 -13.32
CA SER A 69 11.95 22.41 -14.59
C SER A 69 11.87 20.88 -14.68
N VAL A 70 11.69 20.38 -15.90
CA VAL A 70 11.77 18.94 -16.22
C VAL A 70 13.21 18.42 -16.28
N VAL A 71 14.19 19.32 -16.31
CA VAL A 71 15.63 19.01 -16.36
C VAL A 71 16.22 18.98 -14.94
N PRO A 72 16.92 17.89 -14.53
CA PRO A 72 17.56 17.79 -13.21
C PRO A 72 18.56 18.92 -12.95
N PHE A 73 18.73 19.30 -11.68
CA PHE A 73 19.74 20.29 -11.32
C PHE A 73 21.15 19.72 -11.51
N ARG A 74 21.99 20.47 -12.22
CA ARG A 74 23.40 20.15 -12.46
C ARG A 74 24.23 21.37 -12.08
N VAL A 75 25.29 21.17 -11.30
CA VAL A 75 26.27 22.24 -11.08
C VAL A 75 27.02 22.52 -12.38
N PRO A 76 27.23 23.80 -12.75
CA PRO A 76 28.01 24.14 -13.92
C PRO A 76 29.43 23.59 -13.77
N GLN A 77 29.98 23.08 -14.88
CA GLN A 77 31.35 22.57 -14.93
C GLN A 77 32.33 23.71 -14.61
N PRO A 78 33.36 23.50 -13.78
CA PRO A 78 34.39 24.51 -13.56
C PRO A 78 35.09 24.86 -14.88
N VAL A 79 35.12 26.16 -15.22
CA VAL A 79 35.89 26.65 -16.36
C VAL A 79 37.31 26.95 -15.91
N PHE A 80 38.26 26.10 -16.28
CA PHE A 80 39.68 26.40 -16.09
C PHE A 80 40.15 27.22 -17.29
N GLY A 81 40.24 28.53 -17.12
CA GLY A 81 40.80 29.42 -18.13
C GLY A 81 42.27 29.05 -18.36
N THR A 82 42.59 28.50 -19.52
CA THR A 82 43.98 28.42 -19.97
C THR A 82 44.42 29.82 -20.39
N THR A 83 45.07 30.54 -19.49
CA THR A 83 45.74 31.80 -19.83
C THR A 83 46.82 31.50 -20.88
N PRO A 84 46.79 32.10 -22.09
CA PRO A 84 47.92 32.01 -22.99
C PRO A 84 49.08 32.80 -22.37
N ARG A 85 50.22 32.13 -22.18
CA ARG A 85 51.49 32.76 -21.81
C ARG A 85 51.94 33.63 -22.99
N GLN A 86 52.19 34.91 -22.71
CA GLN A 86 52.73 35.91 -23.65
C GLN A 86 54.02 35.45 -24.33
#